data_AF-A0A6M6I6V1-F1
#
_entry.id   AF-A0A6M6I6V1-F1
#
_cell.length_a   1.000
_cell.length_b   1.000
_cell.length_c   1.000
_cell.angle_alpha   90.00
_cell.angle_beta   90.00
_cell.angle_gamma   90.00
#
_symmetry.space_group_name_H-M   'P 1'
#
loop_
_entity.id
_entity.type
_entity.pdbx_description
1 polymer ?
#
loop_
_entity_poly.entity_id
_entity_poly.type
_entity_poly.pdbx_seq_one_letter_code
_entity_poly.pdbx_strand_id
1 'polypeptide(L)'
;MPESSPWDDIAVPGADFNVRQVAVGTAVPCFWGRDAGGACLFIVELQGDHAAQYRKNAVTVNGIAVDLRAGHQGQQHLVLALERQVDRDLFEGLCRTLASSLELATDSASALAVSLAHIRRWKTFLSGRSQHLSIDEVRGLFAEIVFLMALIDRQMLSSAAVEAWIGPERSHQDFIFGNTAVEVKSLSGAERSSVRISSEDQLESLNDALFLRVYRLSSLADAAGARSLNEIVTACLDFYLTEPEALRQLFALAEKHALVLYLSNASDTFHPKIYAFQNGKQCSVIVGSANLTHGGFYGNYEASALIDDASGALMASVTRHLDALVADRILVPATKPRIDAYEREYIIHDTCRKVAKKRAQKASRTEGPDFTILADLLELMKSDDSAHGFTAQKTGRKGNLRQARRRLAELAALSSNARRDFPSKYDALIGLFHSGGLHRGKSRIANHPGQFVAAVADILDRRNLSPAEAFTVLHRHFGAITGAGINLLTEILHALDNKRFAVMNQNAVSGLALAGIRDYPLHPTKQNVSAESYARYCGHADTVRRSLGLDDFTELDALFNYAYWRETEEDEAAT
;
A
#
# COMPACT_ATOMS: atom_id res chain seq x y z
N MET A 1 17.09 34.23 32.59
CA MET A 1 17.24 33.53 33.88
C MET A 1 16.48 32.22 33.72
N PRO A 2 17.11 31.04 33.77
CA PRO A 2 16.32 29.82 33.82
C PRO A 2 15.53 29.84 35.12
N GLU A 3 14.20 29.79 35.05
CA GLU A 3 13.36 29.71 36.24
C GLU A 3 13.77 28.45 37.02
N SER A 4 14.05 28.60 38.32
CA SER A 4 14.31 27.48 39.21
C SER A 4 13.10 26.55 39.23
N SER A 5 13.32 25.25 39.13
CA SER A 5 12.22 24.29 39.02
C SER A 5 11.46 24.19 40.35
N PRO A 6 10.11 24.00 40.35
CA PRO A 6 9.28 24.03 41.56
C PRO A 6 9.66 23.02 42.65
N TRP A 7 10.45 22.00 42.33
CA TRP A 7 10.89 20.99 43.29
C TRP A 7 12.27 21.26 43.88
N ASP A 8 13.06 22.21 43.36
CA ASP A 8 14.45 22.42 43.82
C ASP A 8 14.53 22.82 45.29
N ASP A 9 13.55 23.59 45.78
CA ASP A 9 13.47 24.06 47.16
C ASP A 9 12.75 23.08 48.10
N ILE A 10 12.35 21.89 47.62
CA ILE A 10 11.65 20.88 48.43
C ILE A 10 12.67 19.82 48.89
N ALA A 11 12.88 19.73 50.21
CA ALA A 11 13.75 18.70 50.78
C ALA A 11 13.15 17.30 50.60
N VAL A 12 13.99 16.29 50.36
CA VAL A 12 13.56 14.88 50.31
C VAL A 12 13.21 14.42 51.73
N PRO A 13 11.98 13.95 52.01
CA PRO A 13 11.56 13.51 53.34
C PRO A 13 12.09 12.11 53.68
N GLY A 14 12.09 11.76 54.97
CA GLY A 14 12.41 10.40 55.44
C GLY A 14 11.27 9.39 55.29
N ALA A 15 10.02 9.86 55.14
CA ALA A 15 8.82 9.06 54.90
C ALA A 15 7.75 9.89 54.18
N ASP A 16 6.83 9.23 53.48
CA ASP A 16 5.74 9.85 52.70
C ASP A 16 6.22 10.90 51.68
N PHE A 17 5.78 12.14 51.80
CA PHE A 17 6.13 13.23 50.88
C PHE A 17 6.25 14.58 51.60
N ASN A 18 7.19 15.42 51.15
CA ASN A 18 7.22 16.85 51.48
C ASN A 18 6.53 17.61 50.35
N VAL A 19 5.73 18.62 50.70
CA VAL A 19 4.92 19.38 49.73
C VAL A 19 5.05 20.88 49.89
N ARG A 20 4.89 21.59 48.77
CA ARG A 20 4.75 23.05 48.68
C ARG A 20 3.50 23.36 47.87
N GLN A 21 2.60 24.17 48.43
CA GLN A 21 1.35 24.52 47.77
C GLN A 21 1.60 25.32 46.48
N VAL A 22 0.83 25.01 45.45
CA VAL A 22 0.81 25.73 44.17
C VAL A 22 0.07 27.06 44.37
N ALA A 23 0.68 28.18 44.01
CA ALA A 23 0.09 29.52 44.17
C ALA A 23 -0.94 29.84 43.07
N VAL A 24 -2.04 29.08 43.02
CA VAL A 24 -3.14 29.25 42.04
C VAL A 24 -4.48 29.18 42.78
N GLY A 25 -5.45 30.00 42.35
CA GLY A 25 -6.80 30.06 42.92
C GLY A 25 -7.70 28.92 42.44
N THR A 26 -7.33 27.67 42.71
CA THR A 26 -8.10 26.47 42.34
C THR A 26 -9.17 26.14 43.41
N ALA A 27 -10.28 25.51 43.00
CA ALA A 27 -11.31 25.03 43.93
C ALA A 27 -10.85 23.88 44.86
N VAL A 28 -9.73 23.24 44.51
CA VAL A 28 -9.06 22.20 45.30
C VAL A 28 -7.59 22.54 45.51
N PRO A 29 -7.00 22.34 46.70
CA PRO A 29 -5.57 22.56 46.91
C PRO A 29 -4.70 21.67 46.01
N CYS A 30 -3.69 22.27 45.37
CA CYS A 30 -2.69 21.56 44.57
C CYS A 30 -1.31 21.76 45.18
N PHE A 31 -0.43 20.76 45.08
CA PHE A 31 0.89 20.78 45.68
C PHE A 31 1.97 20.24 44.74
N TRP A 32 3.12 20.91 44.71
CA TRP A 32 4.39 20.33 44.27
C TRP A 32 4.94 19.47 45.42
N GLY A 33 5.48 18.29 45.17
CA GLY A 33 6.05 17.48 46.26
C GLY A 33 7.23 16.61 45.86
N ARG A 34 7.92 16.06 46.86
CA ARG A 34 8.94 15.02 46.68
C ARG A 34 8.68 13.86 47.62
N ASP A 35 8.79 12.62 47.13
CA ASP A 35 8.74 11.42 47.97
C ASP A 35 10.11 11.09 48.59
N ALA A 36 10.14 10.07 49.45
CA ALA A 36 11.37 9.58 50.08
C ALA A 36 12.43 9.03 49.09
N GLY A 37 12.03 8.67 47.87
CA GLY A 37 12.93 8.28 46.77
C GLY A 37 13.47 9.47 45.98
N GLY A 38 13.03 10.69 46.30
CA GLY A 38 13.38 11.93 45.58
C GLY A 38 12.60 12.14 44.29
N ALA A 39 11.57 11.34 44.00
CA ALA A 39 10.72 11.51 42.83
C ALA A 39 9.93 12.81 42.92
N CYS A 40 9.83 13.53 41.80
CA CYS A 40 9.00 14.74 41.70
C CYS A 40 7.52 14.34 41.66
N LEU A 41 6.73 14.95 42.53
CA LEU A 41 5.30 14.71 42.68
C LEU A 41 4.48 15.96 42.34
N PHE A 42 3.26 15.73 41.85
CA PHE A 42 2.19 16.73 41.83
C PHE A 42 0.93 16.13 42.43
N ILE A 43 0.35 16.82 43.42
CA ILE A 43 -0.73 16.28 44.25
C ILE A 43 -1.94 17.20 44.16
N VAL A 44 -3.11 16.62 43.88
CA VAL A 44 -4.40 17.31 43.94
C VAL A 44 -5.20 16.76 45.11
N GLU A 45 -5.61 17.63 46.04
CA GLU A 45 -6.37 17.24 47.24
C GLU A 45 -7.88 17.29 47.00
N LEU A 46 -8.55 16.17 47.23
CA LEU A 46 -9.96 15.95 46.95
C LEU A 46 -10.70 15.65 48.26
N GLN A 47 -11.89 16.22 48.43
CA GLN A 47 -12.79 15.91 49.54
C GLN A 47 -13.74 14.75 49.16
N GLY A 48 -13.86 13.75 50.03
CA GLY A 48 -14.77 12.61 49.85
C GLY A 48 -14.15 11.40 49.14
N ASP A 49 -14.98 10.37 48.91
CA ASP A 49 -14.56 9.14 48.24
C ASP A 49 -14.85 9.15 46.74
N HIS A 50 -13.78 9.18 45.95
CA HIS A 50 -13.81 9.17 44.49
C HIS A 50 -13.27 7.87 43.89
N ALA A 51 -13.08 6.80 44.67
CA ALA A 51 -12.48 5.55 44.21
C ALA A 51 -13.23 4.91 43.03
N ALA A 52 -14.56 5.01 43.00
CA ALA A 52 -15.37 4.53 41.87
C ALA A 52 -15.14 5.36 40.59
N GLN A 53 -15.12 6.69 40.72
CA GLN A 53 -14.89 7.61 39.60
C GLN A 53 -13.47 7.46 39.04
N TYR A 54 -12.47 7.36 39.92
CA TYR A 54 -11.09 7.11 39.54
C TYR A 54 -10.93 5.74 38.87
N ARG A 55 -11.44 4.64 39.44
CA ARG A 55 -11.35 3.31 38.80
C ARG A 55 -12.00 3.27 37.42
N LYS A 56 -13.15 3.92 37.26
CA LYS A 56 -13.82 4.03 35.95
C LYS A 56 -12.97 4.80 34.93
N ASN A 57 -12.14 5.73 35.41
CA ASN A 57 -11.46 6.70 34.56
C ASN A 57 -9.93 6.68 34.63
N ALA A 58 -9.32 5.69 35.30
CA ALA A 58 -7.90 5.64 35.56
C ALA A 58 -7.09 5.72 34.25
N VAL A 59 -5.97 6.43 34.30
CA VAL A 59 -5.15 6.72 33.13
C VAL A 59 -3.72 6.32 33.44
N THR A 60 -3.23 5.31 32.73
CA THR A 60 -1.82 4.93 32.80
C THR A 60 -1.02 5.75 31.80
N VAL A 61 0.03 6.43 32.25
CA VAL A 61 0.93 7.25 31.42
C VAL A 61 2.35 6.72 31.58
N ASN A 62 3.07 6.52 30.47
CA ASN A 62 4.46 6.06 30.54
C ASN A 62 5.34 7.13 31.20
N GLY A 63 6.15 6.74 32.18
CA GLY A 63 7.02 7.66 32.91
C GLY A 63 6.35 8.45 34.03
N ILE A 64 5.03 8.32 34.22
CA ILE A 64 4.27 9.01 35.27
C ILE A 64 3.29 8.05 35.92
N ALA A 65 3.55 7.69 37.18
CA ALA A 65 2.61 6.94 37.99
C ALA A 65 1.48 7.87 38.47
N VAL A 66 0.23 7.48 38.21
CA VAL A 66 -0.96 8.22 38.67
C VAL A 66 -1.70 7.34 39.65
N ASP A 67 -1.84 7.78 40.88
CA ASP A 67 -2.43 7.00 41.97
C ASP A 67 -3.43 7.85 42.78
N LEU A 68 -4.42 7.20 43.39
CA LEU A 68 -5.38 7.85 44.28
C LEU A 68 -5.17 7.30 45.69
N ARG A 69 -4.62 8.13 46.57
CA ARG A 69 -4.26 7.75 47.94
C ARG A 69 -5.27 8.31 48.94
N ALA A 70 -5.50 7.59 50.03
CA ALA A 70 -6.28 8.12 51.14
C ALA A 70 -5.46 9.18 51.89
N GLY A 71 -6.07 10.32 52.18
CA GLY A 71 -5.52 11.39 53.02
C GLY A 71 -6.11 11.37 54.43
N HIS A 72 -5.78 12.40 55.22
CA HIS A 72 -6.36 12.59 56.56
C HIS A 72 -7.78 13.16 56.47
N GLN A 73 -8.64 12.85 57.46
CA GLN A 73 -9.97 13.46 57.63
C GLN A 73 -10.94 13.31 56.44
N GLY A 74 -10.95 12.15 55.76
CA GLY A 74 -11.90 11.88 54.66
C GLY A 74 -11.51 12.52 53.33
N GLN A 75 -10.26 12.94 53.21
CA GLN A 75 -9.66 13.44 51.98
C GLN A 75 -9.04 12.30 51.16
N GLN A 76 -8.89 12.52 49.86
CA GLN A 76 -8.12 11.69 48.95
C GLN A 76 -7.15 12.56 48.15
N HIS A 77 -6.00 12.01 47.81
CA HIS A 77 -4.94 12.69 47.07
C HIS A 77 -4.74 12.00 45.73
N LEU A 78 -4.99 12.71 44.64
CA LEU A 78 -4.55 12.27 43.32
C LEU A 78 -3.07 12.62 43.17
N VAL A 79 -2.21 11.62 43.18
CA VAL A 79 -0.75 11.78 43.15
C VAL A 79 -0.24 11.40 41.76
N LEU A 80 0.44 12.35 41.11
CA LEU A 80 1.24 12.10 39.92
C LEU A 80 2.70 12.05 40.34
N ALA A 81 3.39 10.94 40.09
CA ALA A 81 4.79 10.74 40.44
C ALA A 81 5.63 10.50 39.19
N LEU A 82 6.70 11.26 39.03
CA LEU A 82 7.65 11.12 37.92
C LEU A 82 8.57 9.91 38.14
N GLU A 83 8.62 8.99 37.19
CA GLU A 83 9.44 7.77 37.29
C GLU A 83 10.92 8.01 36.93
N ARG A 84 11.19 8.94 35.99
CA ARG A 84 12.54 9.23 35.49
C ARG A 84 12.84 10.72 35.57
N GLN A 85 13.89 11.07 36.31
CA GLN A 85 14.29 12.47 36.53
C GLN A 85 14.73 13.21 35.25
N VAL A 86 15.05 12.47 34.17
CA VAL A 86 15.44 13.07 32.88
C VAL A 86 14.29 13.82 32.21
N ASP A 87 13.04 13.45 32.51
CA ASP A 87 11.82 14.00 31.90
C ASP A 87 11.16 15.09 32.78
N ARG A 88 11.95 15.66 33.71
CA ARG A 88 11.46 16.58 34.75
C ARG A 88 10.87 17.88 34.20
N ASP A 89 11.46 18.42 33.13
CA ASP A 89 10.98 19.63 32.44
C ASP A 89 9.63 19.41 31.75
N LEU A 90 9.46 18.25 31.10
CA LEU A 90 8.19 17.83 30.48
C LEU A 90 7.10 17.61 31.53
N PHE A 91 7.45 16.95 32.64
CA PHE A 91 6.55 16.76 33.78
C PHE A 91 6.12 18.09 34.39
N GLU A 92 7.03 19.06 34.51
CA GLU A 92 6.70 20.41 34.95
C GLU A 92 5.65 21.09 34.05
N GLY A 93 5.82 21.00 32.73
CA GLY A 93 4.85 21.52 31.76
C GLY A 93 3.46 20.89 31.90
N LEU A 94 3.40 19.57 32.10
CA LEU A 94 2.15 18.86 32.36
C LEU A 94 1.46 19.39 33.63
N CYS A 95 2.20 19.47 34.74
CA CYS A 95 1.66 19.87 36.03
C CYS A 95 1.20 21.33 36.06
N ARG A 96 1.94 22.24 35.41
CA ARG A 96 1.54 23.65 35.29
C ARG A 96 0.25 23.81 34.49
N THR A 97 0.12 23.12 33.36
CA THR A 97 -1.11 23.16 32.55
C THR A 97 -2.29 22.48 33.25
N LEU A 98 -2.03 21.46 34.07
CA LEU A 98 -3.03 20.84 34.93
C LEU A 98 -3.53 21.83 36.00
N ALA A 99 -2.62 22.51 36.68
CA ALA A 99 -2.96 23.53 37.68
C ALA A 99 -3.85 24.62 37.09
N SER A 100 -3.51 25.14 35.90
CA SER A 100 -4.36 26.12 35.20
C SER A 100 -5.73 25.57 34.79
N SER A 101 -5.81 24.29 34.39
CA SER A 101 -7.08 23.67 34.02
C SER A 101 -8.01 23.47 35.24
N LEU A 102 -7.44 23.31 36.43
CA LEU A 102 -8.16 23.14 37.69
C LEU A 102 -8.76 24.44 38.24
N GLU A 103 -8.38 25.62 37.72
CA GLU A 103 -9.05 26.89 38.04
C GLU A 103 -10.52 26.90 37.65
N LEU A 104 -10.89 26.11 36.64
CA LEU A 104 -12.26 25.99 36.12
C LEU A 104 -13.11 24.94 36.85
N ALA A 105 -12.51 24.14 37.74
CA ALA A 105 -13.24 23.14 38.52
C ALA A 105 -13.98 23.81 39.70
N THR A 106 -15.14 23.30 40.06
CA THR A 106 -15.99 23.88 41.12
C THR A 106 -16.03 23.04 42.40
N ASP A 107 -15.67 21.76 42.31
CA ASP A 107 -15.68 20.79 43.40
C ASP A 107 -14.66 19.67 43.16
N SER A 108 -14.49 18.75 44.13
CA SER A 108 -13.52 17.66 44.02
C SER A 108 -13.85 16.62 42.93
N ALA A 109 -15.14 16.39 42.63
CA ALA A 109 -15.53 15.43 41.60
C ALA A 109 -15.21 15.95 40.19
N SER A 110 -15.48 17.24 39.94
CA SER A 110 -15.11 17.96 38.72
C SER A 110 -13.60 18.13 38.62
N ALA A 111 -12.89 18.43 39.71
CA ALA A 111 -11.43 18.50 39.71
C ALA A 111 -10.77 17.17 39.33
N LEU A 112 -11.27 16.04 39.84
CA LEU A 112 -10.80 14.72 39.44
C LEU A 112 -11.10 14.43 37.96
N ALA A 113 -12.30 14.77 37.48
CA ALA A 113 -12.67 14.59 36.07
C ALA A 113 -11.77 15.41 35.14
N VAL A 114 -11.54 16.69 35.48
CA VAL A 114 -10.64 17.59 34.75
C VAL A 114 -9.21 17.05 34.77
N SER A 115 -8.73 16.59 35.92
CA SER A 115 -7.38 16.03 36.05
C SER A 115 -7.18 14.80 35.16
N LEU A 116 -8.09 13.84 35.23
CA LEU A 116 -7.98 12.62 34.41
C LEU A 116 -8.17 12.93 32.91
N ALA A 117 -9.04 13.87 32.55
CA ALA A 117 -9.20 14.31 31.16
C ALA A 117 -7.94 14.99 30.62
N HIS A 118 -7.32 15.84 31.43
CA HIS A 118 -6.07 16.54 31.08
C HIS A 118 -4.89 15.56 30.94
N ILE A 119 -4.78 14.61 31.87
CA ILE A 119 -3.78 13.52 31.81
C ILE A 119 -4.03 12.65 30.56
N ARG A 120 -5.27 12.35 30.19
CA ARG A 120 -5.59 11.63 28.93
C ARG A 120 -5.19 12.42 27.70
N ARG A 121 -5.43 13.73 27.69
CA ARG A 121 -5.07 14.60 26.57
C ARG A 121 -3.56 14.66 26.40
N TRP A 122 -2.82 14.81 27.50
CA TRP A 122 -1.36 14.75 27.50
C TRP A 122 -0.83 13.37 27.17
N LYS A 123 -1.45 12.30 27.66
CA LYS A 123 -1.17 10.92 27.20
C LYS A 123 -1.35 10.83 25.70
N THR A 124 -2.42 11.38 25.12
CA THR A 124 -2.65 11.32 23.67
C THR A 124 -1.60 12.14 22.90
N PHE A 125 -1.12 13.24 23.48
CA PHE A 125 -0.12 14.13 22.90
C PHE A 125 1.32 13.57 23.00
N LEU A 126 1.78 13.19 24.20
CA LEU A 126 3.06 12.52 24.48
C LEU A 126 3.09 11.08 23.91
N SER A 127 1.89 10.54 23.76
CA SER A 127 1.44 9.44 22.89
C SER A 127 2.05 9.30 21.52
N GLY A 128 2.56 10.44 21.01
CA GLY A 128 2.98 10.67 19.63
C GLY A 128 3.04 9.38 18.84
N ARG A 129 2.02 9.11 18.00
CA ARG A 129 1.72 7.82 17.34
C ARG A 129 2.94 6.89 17.39
N SER A 130 2.95 5.93 18.31
CA SER A 130 3.99 4.91 18.37
C SER A 130 4.07 4.23 17.01
N GLN A 131 5.08 4.58 16.21
CA GLN A 131 5.30 4.05 14.86
C GLN A 131 5.99 2.68 14.87
N HIS A 132 6.01 1.97 16.00
CA HIS A 132 6.64 0.66 16.12
C HIS A 132 5.58 -0.38 16.47
N LEU A 133 5.43 -1.36 15.59
CA LEU A 133 4.57 -2.52 15.76
C LEU A 133 5.19 -3.44 16.84
N SER A 134 4.36 -3.96 17.76
CA SER A 134 4.75 -5.01 18.70
C SER A 134 5.12 -6.30 17.96
N ILE A 135 5.80 -7.25 18.61
CA ILE A 135 6.21 -8.52 17.98
C ILE A 135 5.01 -9.31 17.43
N ASP A 136 3.87 -9.26 18.12
CA ASP A 136 2.64 -9.91 17.65
C ASP A 136 2.01 -9.15 16.48
N GLU A 137 2.05 -7.82 16.47
CA GLU A 137 1.62 -7.00 15.33
C GLU A 137 2.55 -7.17 14.12
N VAL A 138 3.86 -7.28 14.32
CA VAL A 138 4.86 -7.61 13.27
C VAL A 138 4.57 -9.00 12.70
N ARG A 139 4.26 -9.98 13.55
CA ARG A 139 3.94 -11.34 13.12
C ARG A 139 2.61 -11.41 12.34
N GLY A 140 1.61 -10.65 12.78
CA GLY A 140 0.33 -10.47 12.08
C GLY A 140 0.54 -9.85 10.70
N LEU A 141 1.18 -8.67 10.66
CA LEU A 141 1.48 -7.94 9.44
C LEU A 141 2.35 -8.75 8.47
N PHE A 142 3.35 -9.47 8.97
CA PHE A 142 4.16 -10.36 8.15
C PHE A 142 3.31 -11.45 7.48
N ALA A 143 2.38 -12.07 8.21
CA ALA A 143 1.49 -13.09 7.66
C ALA A 143 0.51 -12.51 6.62
N GLU A 144 0.00 -11.31 6.86
CA GLU A 144 -0.86 -10.59 5.91
C GLU A 144 -0.11 -10.26 4.62
N ILE A 145 1.10 -9.68 4.71
CA ILE A 145 1.89 -9.34 3.52
C ILE A 145 2.32 -10.61 2.77
N VAL A 146 2.69 -11.69 3.45
CA VAL A 146 2.98 -12.97 2.80
C VAL A 146 1.75 -13.53 2.08
N PHE A 147 0.54 -13.35 2.63
CA PHE A 147 -0.68 -13.74 1.94
C PHE A 147 -0.99 -12.84 0.74
N LEU A 148 -0.77 -11.54 0.86
CA LEU A 148 -0.88 -10.59 -0.25
C LEU A 148 0.05 -10.97 -1.40
N MET A 149 1.33 -11.27 -1.11
CA MET A 149 2.27 -11.76 -2.11
C MET A 149 1.79 -13.08 -2.73
N ALA A 150 1.26 -14.01 -1.93
CA ALA A 150 0.72 -15.27 -2.45
C ALA A 150 -0.53 -15.09 -3.33
N LEU A 151 -1.30 -14.02 -3.15
CA LEU A 151 -2.39 -13.65 -4.07
C LEU A 151 -1.82 -13.14 -5.39
N ILE A 152 -0.81 -12.29 -5.34
CA ILE A 152 -0.10 -11.73 -6.50
C ILE A 152 0.55 -12.86 -7.32
N ASP A 153 1.33 -13.73 -6.67
CA ASP A 153 1.97 -14.92 -7.27
C ASP A 153 0.96 -15.85 -7.95
N ARG A 154 -0.30 -15.82 -7.51
CA ARG A 154 -1.40 -16.59 -8.10
C ARG A 154 -2.18 -15.83 -9.17
N GLN A 155 -1.54 -14.84 -9.80
CA GLN A 155 -2.06 -14.07 -10.93
C GLN A 155 -3.23 -13.15 -10.55
N MET A 156 -3.39 -12.79 -9.27
CA MET A 156 -4.22 -11.65 -8.89
C MET A 156 -3.44 -10.38 -9.20
N LEU A 157 -4.05 -9.42 -9.90
CA LEU A 157 -3.39 -8.14 -10.20
C LEU A 157 -2.91 -7.48 -8.89
N SER A 158 -1.69 -6.97 -8.87
CA SER A 158 -1.06 -6.37 -7.68
C SER A 158 -1.93 -5.31 -7.03
N SER A 159 -2.58 -4.46 -7.84
CA SER A 159 -3.56 -3.48 -7.38
C SER A 159 -4.80 -4.12 -6.74
N ALA A 160 -5.35 -5.17 -7.33
CA ALA A 160 -6.51 -5.87 -6.80
C ALA A 160 -6.19 -6.65 -5.51
N ALA A 161 -4.98 -7.20 -5.38
CA ALA A 161 -4.52 -7.88 -4.18
C ALA A 161 -4.32 -6.90 -3.01
N VAL A 162 -3.82 -5.69 -3.30
CA VAL A 162 -3.71 -4.59 -2.34
C VAL A 162 -5.07 -4.02 -1.97
N GLU A 163 -5.97 -3.79 -2.94
CA GLU A 163 -7.35 -3.35 -2.68
C GLU A 163 -8.16 -4.39 -1.89
N ALA A 164 -7.87 -5.67 -2.10
CA ALA A 164 -8.46 -6.74 -1.33
C ALA A 164 -7.99 -6.75 0.12
N TRP A 165 -6.83 -6.17 0.43
CA TRP A 165 -6.24 -6.15 1.77
C TRP A 165 -6.82 -5.00 2.61
N ILE A 166 -7.89 -5.31 3.33
CA ILE A 166 -8.65 -4.35 4.13
C ILE A 166 -8.34 -4.45 5.64
N GLY A 167 -7.49 -5.40 6.05
CA GLY A 167 -6.95 -5.52 7.40
C GLY A 167 -6.35 -4.21 7.97
N PRO A 168 -5.56 -3.44 7.19
CA PRO A 168 -5.02 -2.14 7.62
C PRO A 168 -6.10 -1.08 7.89
N GLU A 169 -7.29 -1.23 7.29
CA GLU A 169 -8.44 -0.36 7.49
C GLU A 169 -9.29 -0.73 8.72
N ARG A 170 -8.83 -1.71 9.52
CA ARG A 170 -9.51 -2.25 10.72
C ARG A 170 -10.84 -2.95 10.41
N SER A 171 -10.91 -3.59 9.25
CA SER A 171 -12.01 -4.50 8.92
C SER A 171 -12.02 -5.72 9.85
N HIS A 172 -13.17 -6.41 9.92
CA HIS A 172 -13.31 -7.65 10.68
C HIS A 172 -12.62 -8.85 10.01
N GLN A 173 -12.38 -8.77 8.70
CA GLN A 173 -11.58 -9.72 7.93
C GLN A 173 -10.38 -9.03 7.27
N ASP A 174 -9.25 -9.71 7.17
CA ASP A 174 -8.03 -9.13 6.61
C ASP A 174 -8.07 -8.93 5.09
N PHE A 175 -8.69 -9.86 4.35
CA PHE A 175 -8.81 -9.78 2.89
C PHE A 175 -10.24 -10.01 2.41
N ILE A 176 -10.72 -9.18 1.49
CA ILE A 176 -12.00 -9.38 0.79
C ILE A 176 -11.83 -9.13 -0.70
N PHE A 177 -12.21 -10.13 -1.50
CA PHE A 177 -12.23 -9.99 -2.96
C PHE A 177 -13.33 -10.84 -3.58
N GLY A 178 -14.02 -10.28 -4.57
CA GLY A 178 -15.17 -10.93 -5.19
C GLY A 178 -16.25 -11.26 -4.15
N ASN A 179 -16.53 -12.54 -3.96
CA ASN A 179 -17.48 -13.06 -2.98
C ASN A 179 -16.76 -13.95 -1.95
N THR A 180 -15.53 -13.57 -1.59
CA THR A 180 -14.66 -14.33 -0.70
C THR A 180 -14.03 -13.40 0.32
N ALA A 181 -14.15 -13.76 1.59
CA ALA A 181 -13.41 -13.15 2.68
C ALA A 181 -12.35 -14.13 3.20
N VAL A 182 -11.17 -13.63 3.55
CA VAL A 182 -10.10 -14.41 4.15
C VAL A 182 -9.60 -13.69 5.39
N GLU A 183 -9.68 -14.38 6.52
CA GLU A 183 -9.04 -13.96 7.76
C GLU A 183 -7.66 -14.63 7.85
N VAL A 184 -6.61 -13.84 8.09
CA VAL A 184 -5.23 -14.29 8.18
C VAL A 184 -4.79 -14.33 9.64
N LYS A 185 -4.44 -15.51 10.14
CA LYS A 185 -3.90 -15.66 11.48
C LYS A 185 -2.48 -16.18 11.43
N SER A 186 -1.66 -15.71 12.36
CA SER A 186 -0.32 -16.24 12.58
C SER A 186 -0.23 -16.92 13.94
N LEU A 187 0.50 -18.03 13.99
CA LEU A 187 0.83 -18.75 15.22
C LEU A 187 2.33 -18.73 15.40
N SER A 188 2.80 -18.54 16.63
CA SER A 188 4.21 -18.76 16.93
C SER A 188 4.52 -20.27 16.91
N GLY A 189 5.73 -20.64 16.49
CA GLY A 189 6.18 -22.04 16.48
C GLY A 189 6.16 -22.73 17.86
N ALA A 190 6.06 -21.97 18.95
CA ALA A 190 6.00 -22.46 20.34
C ALA A 190 4.58 -22.75 20.84
N GLU A 191 3.53 -22.28 20.15
CA GLU A 191 2.14 -22.42 20.58
C GLU A 191 1.49 -23.74 20.13
N ARG A 192 0.53 -24.22 20.93
CA ARG A 192 -0.35 -25.35 20.56
C ARG A 192 -1.16 -24.96 19.32
N SER A 193 -1.62 -25.96 18.55
CA SER A 193 -2.44 -25.82 17.32
C SER A 193 -3.82 -25.18 17.51
N SER A 194 -3.95 -24.14 18.32
CA SER A 194 -5.17 -23.40 18.60
C SER A 194 -5.04 -21.98 18.06
N VAL A 195 -5.99 -21.56 17.22
CA VAL A 195 -6.08 -20.20 16.69
C VAL A 195 -7.03 -19.40 17.57
N ARG A 196 -6.59 -18.22 18.03
CA ARG A 196 -7.46 -17.29 18.76
C ARG A 196 -8.19 -16.40 17.75
N ILE A 197 -9.51 -16.34 17.90
CA ILE A 197 -10.38 -15.40 17.21
C ILE A 197 -10.73 -14.29 18.20
N SER A 198 -10.52 -13.04 17.81
CA SER A 198 -10.61 -11.88 18.72
C SER A 198 -12.03 -11.35 18.86
N SER A 199 -12.85 -11.51 17.81
CA SER A 199 -14.28 -11.19 17.81
C SER A 199 -15.05 -12.23 17.00
N GLU A 200 -16.30 -12.48 17.39
CA GLU A 200 -17.23 -13.29 16.59
C GLU A 200 -17.47 -12.71 15.20
N ASP A 201 -17.36 -11.38 15.05
CA ASP A 201 -17.48 -10.70 13.75
C ASP A 201 -16.43 -11.16 12.73
N GLN A 202 -15.28 -11.68 13.18
CA GLN A 202 -14.26 -12.23 12.28
C GLN A 202 -14.74 -13.55 11.62
N LEU A 203 -15.76 -14.19 12.20
CA LEU A 203 -16.40 -15.41 11.70
C LEU A 203 -17.72 -15.12 10.99
N GLU A 204 -18.16 -13.85 10.97
CA GLU A 204 -19.38 -13.41 10.33
C GLU A 204 -19.04 -12.60 9.06
N SER A 205 -19.38 -13.13 7.89
CA SER A 205 -19.12 -12.47 6.62
C SER A 205 -20.41 -12.30 5.82
N LEU A 206 -20.54 -11.15 5.15
CA LEU A 206 -21.59 -10.91 4.16
C LEU A 206 -21.31 -11.61 2.82
N ASN A 207 -20.15 -12.24 2.69
CA ASN A 207 -19.73 -12.99 1.50
C ASN A 207 -20.06 -14.48 1.65
N ASP A 208 -20.37 -15.15 0.53
CA ASP A 208 -20.77 -16.57 0.54
C ASP A 208 -19.62 -17.52 0.94
N ALA A 209 -18.38 -17.08 0.86
CA ALA A 209 -17.20 -17.88 1.22
C ALA A 209 -16.28 -17.14 2.19
N LEU A 210 -16.11 -17.70 3.39
CA LEU A 210 -15.16 -17.23 4.41
C LEU A 210 -14.08 -18.30 4.64
N PHE A 211 -12.82 -17.93 4.50
CA PHE A 211 -11.68 -18.81 4.74
C PHE A 211 -10.80 -18.28 5.87
N LEU A 212 -10.24 -19.19 6.65
CA LEU A 212 -9.22 -18.88 7.64
C LEU A 212 -7.87 -19.39 7.12
N ARG A 213 -6.93 -18.47 6.88
CA ARG A 213 -5.56 -18.79 6.46
C ARG A 213 -4.63 -18.69 7.67
N VAL A 214 -3.99 -19.79 8.05
CA VAL A 214 -3.11 -19.83 9.22
C VAL A 214 -1.66 -20.03 8.80
N TYR A 215 -0.79 -19.09 9.19
CA TYR A 215 0.66 -19.19 9.03
C TYR A 215 1.32 -19.56 10.35
N ARG A 216 2.11 -20.63 10.35
CA ARG A 216 2.98 -20.94 11.49
C ARG A 216 4.34 -20.31 11.25
N LEU A 217 4.67 -19.34 12.09
CA LEU A 217 5.88 -18.54 11.97
C LEU A 217 6.81 -18.86 13.14
N SER A 218 8.07 -19.15 12.82
CA SER A 218 9.12 -19.38 13.80
C SER A 218 10.19 -18.31 13.63
N SER A 219 10.63 -17.72 14.74
CA SER A 219 11.70 -16.71 14.73
C SER A 219 13.06 -17.43 14.69
N LEU A 220 13.49 -17.82 13.49
CA LEU A 220 14.78 -18.47 13.23
C LEU A 220 15.52 -17.66 12.17
N ALA A 221 16.48 -16.85 12.59
CA ALA A 221 17.19 -15.90 11.72
C ALA A 221 18.04 -16.59 10.62
N ASP A 222 18.46 -17.83 10.84
CA ASP A 222 19.43 -18.54 9.97
C ASP A 222 18.81 -19.65 9.10
N ALA A 223 17.47 -19.71 8.99
CA ALA A 223 16.81 -20.72 8.17
C ALA A 223 16.79 -20.31 6.69
N ALA A 224 17.07 -21.24 5.78
CA ALA A 224 16.93 -21.01 4.35
C ALA A 224 15.49 -20.60 4.00
N GLY A 225 15.31 -19.40 3.46
CA GLY A 225 13.99 -18.81 3.17
C GLY A 225 13.38 -17.97 4.30
N ALA A 226 14.10 -17.73 5.41
CA ALA A 226 13.72 -16.72 6.39
C ALA A 226 13.71 -15.33 5.72
N ARG A 227 12.68 -14.53 6.03
CA ARG A 227 12.57 -13.14 5.57
C ARG A 227 12.19 -12.25 6.74
N SER A 228 12.74 -11.04 6.79
CA SER A 228 12.28 -10.01 7.70
C SER A 228 11.14 -9.18 7.08
N LEU A 229 10.27 -8.60 7.91
CA LEU A 229 9.24 -7.68 7.45
C LEU A 229 9.86 -6.50 6.67
N ASN A 230 11.01 -6.01 7.12
CA ASN A 230 11.74 -4.93 6.47
C ASN A 230 12.27 -5.33 5.10
N GLU A 231 12.78 -6.55 4.92
CA GLU A 231 13.19 -7.07 3.61
C GLU A 231 12.02 -7.13 2.64
N ILE A 232 10.85 -7.60 3.08
CA ILE A 232 9.66 -7.68 2.24
C ILE A 232 9.19 -6.29 1.79
N VAL A 233 9.20 -5.30 2.70
CA VAL A 233 8.79 -3.92 2.39
C VAL A 233 9.83 -3.21 1.51
N THR A 234 11.11 -3.52 1.68
CA THR A 234 12.22 -2.90 0.96
C THR A 234 12.31 -3.35 -0.50
N ALA A 235 12.01 -4.64 -0.77
CA ALA A 235 12.00 -5.18 -2.13
C ALA A 235 11.04 -4.40 -3.08
N CYS A 236 10.09 -3.65 -2.52
CA CYS A 236 9.18 -2.80 -3.29
C CYS A 236 9.79 -1.45 -3.78
N LEU A 237 11.07 -1.14 -3.51
CA LEU A 237 11.63 0.22 -3.69
C LEU A 237 13.04 0.33 -4.33
N ASP A 238 13.47 -0.57 -5.23
CA ASP A 238 14.77 -0.41 -5.92
C ASP A 238 14.80 0.75 -6.94
N PHE A 239 15.74 1.72 -6.80
CA PHE A 239 15.61 3.01 -7.50
C PHE A 239 16.86 3.67 -8.10
N TYR A 240 17.99 2.99 -8.36
CA TYR A 240 19.20 3.67 -8.90
C TYR A 240 19.51 4.97 -8.12
N LEU A 241 19.67 4.85 -6.80
CA LEU A 241 19.73 5.99 -5.89
C LEU A 241 21.15 6.53 -5.65
N THR A 242 22.17 5.73 -5.92
CA THR A 242 23.57 6.12 -5.70
C THR A 242 24.05 7.01 -6.84
N GLU A 243 24.52 8.22 -6.54
CA GLU A 243 25.04 9.12 -7.57
C GLU A 243 26.31 8.54 -8.23
N PRO A 244 26.43 8.53 -9.57
CA PRO A 244 27.62 8.02 -10.26
C PRO A 244 28.92 8.70 -9.84
N GLU A 245 28.87 10.00 -9.56
CA GLU A 245 30.03 10.77 -9.07
C GLU A 245 30.53 10.27 -7.72
N ALA A 246 29.62 9.85 -6.82
CA ALA A 246 30.01 9.24 -5.55
C ALA A 246 30.73 7.89 -5.77
N LEU A 247 30.28 7.08 -6.73
CA LEU A 247 30.98 5.86 -7.12
C LEU A 247 32.36 6.13 -7.70
N ARG A 248 32.52 7.18 -8.52
CA ARG A 248 33.83 7.59 -9.06
C ARG A 248 34.79 8.03 -7.95
N GLN A 249 34.30 8.80 -6.98
CA GLN A 249 35.09 9.24 -5.82
C GLN A 249 35.51 8.06 -4.94
N LEU A 250 34.60 7.13 -4.63
CA LEU A 250 34.90 5.91 -3.90
C LEU A 250 35.90 5.03 -4.65
N PHE A 251 35.75 4.90 -5.97
CA PHE A 251 36.68 4.15 -6.81
C PHE A 251 38.09 4.78 -6.81
N ALA A 252 38.19 6.11 -6.89
CA ALA A 252 39.47 6.82 -6.80
C ALA A 252 40.12 6.71 -5.40
N LEU A 253 39.31 6.61 -4.33
CA LEU A 253 39.82 6.33 -2.98
C LEU A 253 40.31 4.89 -2.84
N ALA A 254 39.65 3.93 -3.51
CA ALA A 254 40.08 2.54 -3.57
C ALA A 254 41.49 2.38 -4.16
N GLU A 255 41.87 3.21 -5.13
CA GLU A 255 43.22 3.20 -5.71
C GLU A 255 44.30 3.78 -4.76
N LYS A 256 43.90 4.66 -3.83
CA LYS A 256 44.82 5.38 -2.92
C LYS A 256 44.96 4.74 -1.54
N HIS A 257 43.98 3.95 -1.14
CA HIS A 257 43.90 3.33 0.17
C HIS A 257 43.70 1.82 0.01
N ALA A 258 43.90 1.06 1.10
CA ALA A 258 43.58 -0.37 1.11
C ALA A 258 42.06 -0.61 1.17
N LEU A 259 41.33 -0.13 0.15
CA LEU A 259 39.88 -0.23 0.04
C LEU A 259 39.52 -1.00 -1.24
N VAL A 260 38.54 -1.89 -1.13
CA VAL A 260 38.01 -2.63 -2.27
C VAL A 260 36.54 -2.26 -2.43
N LEU A 261 36.17 -1.78 -3.61
CA LEU A 261 34.80 -1.42 -3.93
C LEU A 261 34.16 -2.52 -4.77
N TYR A 262 32.98 -2.97 -4.36
CA TYR A 262 32.13 -3.90 -5.10
C TYR A 262 30.83 -3.18 -5.50
N LEU A 263 30.26 -3.56 -6.65
CA LEU A 263 28.91 -3.15 -7.05
C LEU A 263 28.07 -4.40 -7.23
N SER A 264 26.80 -4.32 -6.82
CA SER A 264 25.82 -5.38 -7.08
C SER A 264 25.71 -5.68 -8.58
N ASN A 265 25.48 -6.94 -8.90
CA ASN A 265 25.19 -7.48 -10.22
C ASN A 265 23.94 -8.37 -10.19
N ALA A 266 23.18 -8.33 -9.09
CA ALA A 266 21.90 -9.03 -8.98
C ALA A 266 20.81 -8.24 -9.72
N SER A 267 19.85 -9.00 -10.27
CA SER A 267 18.53 -8.49 -10.67
C SER A 267 17.69 -8.12 -9.45
N ASP A 268 17.94 -8.79 -8.32
CA ASP A 268 17.21 -8.65 -7.08
C ASP A 268 17.73 -7.48 -6.23
N THR A 269 16.86 -7.00 -5.34
CA THR A 269 17.12 -5.93 -4.39
C THR A 269 18.35 -6.16 -3.51
N PHE A 270 19.36 -5.31 -3.68
CA PHE A 270 20.53 -5.27 -2.81
C PHE A 270 20.43 -4.10 -1.80
N HIS A 271 19.91 -4.36 -0.60
CA HIS A 271 19.63 -3.33 0.41
C HIS A 271 20.25 -3.49 1.82
N PRO A 272 21.31 -4.30 2.05
CA PRO A 272 21.93 -4.38 3.37
C PRO A 272 22.63 -3.06 3.75
N LYS A 273 22.58 -2.70 5.03
CA LYS A 273 23.30 -1.55 5.61
C LYS A 273 24.03 -2.01 6.84
N ILE A 274 25.28 -2.38 6.63
CA ILE A 274 26.15 -2.96 7.65
C ILE A 274 27.46 -2.18 7.64
N TYR A 275 27.86 -1.68 8.80
CA TYR A 275 29.17 -1.06 9.01
C TYR A 275 29.91 -1.88 10.05
N ALA A 276 30.94 -2.60 9.62
CA ALA A 276 31.72 -3.49 10.48
C ALA A 276 33.14 -2.95 10.62
N PHE A 277 33.60 -2.77 11.86
CA PHE A 277 34.90 -2.23 12.20
C PHE A 277 35.69 -3.23 13.05
N GLN A 278 36.95 -3.47 12.69
CA GLN A 278 37.86 -4.30 13.47
C GLN A 278 39.16 -3.53 13.74
N ASN A 279 39.54 -3.44 15.01
CA ASN A 279 40.83 -2.89 15.43
C ASN A 279 41.53 -3.88 16.38
N GLY A 280 42.51 -4.62 15.85
CA GLY A 280 43.14 -5.72 16.56
C GLY A 280 42.12 -6.80 16.93
N LYS A 281 41.86 -6.96 18.24
CA LYS A 281 40.88 -7.92 18.77
C LYS A 281 39.49 -7.30 19.04
N GLN A 282 39.34 -5.98 18.93
CA GLN A 282 38.06 -5.32 19.14
C GLN A 282 37.27 -5.29 17.83
N CYS A 283 36.03 -5.76 17.87
CA CYS A 283 35.12 -5.76 16.74
C CYS A 283 33.86 -5.00 17.12
N SER A 284 33.35 -4.17 16.21
CA SER A 284 32.08 -3.50 16.38
C SER A 284 31.30 -3.52 15.08
N VAL A 285 30.00 -3.78 15.16
CA VAL A 285 29.13 -3.84 13.98
C VAL A 285 27.93 -2.94 14.20
N ILE A 286 27.63 -2.10 13.23
CA ILE A 286 26.42 -1.29 13.15
C ILE A 286 25.53 -1.88 12.07
N VAL A 287 24.30 -2.23 12.42
CA VAL A 287 23.28 -2.70 11.48
C VAL A 287 22.01 -1.89 11.69
N GLY A 288 21.38 -1.44 10.60
CA GLY A 288 20.18 -0.62 10.72
C GLY A 288 19.65 -0.08 9.40
N SER A 289 18.95 1.04 9.47
CA SER A 289 18.34 1.71 8.32
C SER A 289 19.21 2.80 7.69
N ALA A 290 20.31 3.19 8.34
CA ALA A 290 21.18 4.29 7.90
C ALA A 290 21.97 3.95 6.64
N ASN A 291 21.66 4.61 5.52
CA ASN A 291 22.48 4.60 4.31
C ASN A 291 23.75 5.43 4.49
N LEU A 292 24.80 5.13 3.72
CA LEU A 292 26.05 5.91 3.69
C LEU A 292 25.83 7.26 2.97
N THR A 293 25.07 8.15 3.59
CA THR A 293 24.65 9.45 3.06
C THR A 293 24.61 10.48 4.19
N HIS A 294 24.67 11.78 3.85
CA HIS A 294 24.51 12.83 4.85
C HIS A 294 23.18 12.71 5.62
N GLY A 295 22.08 12.40 4.91
CA GLY A 295 20.77 12.18 5.53
C GLY A 295 20.79 11.00 6.51
N GLY A 296 21.32 9.85 6.09
CA GLY A 296 21.41 8.65 6.91
C GLY A 296 22.26 8.80 8.19
N PHE A 297 23.17 9.78 8.25
CA PHE A 297 23.97 10.05 9.45
C PHE A 297 23.48 11.22 10.31
N TYR A 298 22.85 12.24 9.72
CA TYR A 298 22.62 13.51 10.42
C TYR A 298 21.24 14.14 10.23
N GLY A 299 20.35 13.61 9.38
CA GLY A 299 19.10 14.30 9.03
C GLY A 299 17.84 13.45 8.98
N ASN A 300 17.97 12.18 8.64
CA ASN A 300 16.84 11.25 8.57
C ASN A 300 16.49 10.69 9.95
N TYR A 301 15.24 10.26 10.12
CA TYR A 301 14.85 9.41 11.24
C TYR A 301 15.31 7.98 10.95
N GLU A 302 16.43 7.58 11.57
CA GLU A 302 17.07 6.28 11.35
C GLU A 302 17.08 5.45 12.64
N ALA A 303 17.04 4.13 12.50
CA ALA A 303 17.18 3.17 13.59
C ALA A 303 18.35 2.23 13.28
N SER A 304 19.36 2.22 14.15
CA SER A 304 20.52 1.34 14.02
C SER A 304 20.95 0.80 15.38
N ALA A 305 21.38 -0.46 15.40
CA ALA A 305 21.99 -1.09 16.56
C ALA A 305 23.51 -1.08 16.41
N LEU A 306 24.21 -0.51 17.40
CA LEU A 306 25.65 -0.69 17.57
C LEU A 306 25.88 -1.89 18.47
N ILE A 307 26.65 -2.85 17.98
CA ILE A 307 26.99 -4.08 18.68
C ILE A 307 28.50 -4.10 18.92
N ASP A 308 28.89 -4.11 20.19
CA ASP A 308 30.27 -4.36 20.61
C ASP A 308 30.50 -5.88 20.63
N ASP A 309 31.18 -6.39 19.60
CA ASP A 309 31.37 -7.83 19.36
C ASP A 309 32.69 -8.29 20.00
N ALA A 310 32.68 -8.38 21.33
CA ALA A 310 33.84 -8.81 22.11
C ALA A 310 34.39 -10.20 21.70
N SER A 311 33.55 -11.05 21.10
CA SER A 311 33.91 -12.40 20.66
C SER A 311 34.46 -12.47 19.22
N GLY A 312 34.18 -11.46 18.41
CA GLY A 312 34.42 -11.48 16.96
C GLY A 312 33.47 -12.39 16.15
N ALA A 313 32.47 -13.00 16.79
CA ALA A 313 31.58 -13.96 16.14
C ALA A 313 30.64 -13.30 15.12
N LEU A 314 30.12 -12.11 15.44
CA LEU A 314 29.27 -11.36 14.52
C LEU A 314 30.09 -10.83 13.35
N MET A 315 31.29 -10.30 13.62
CA MET A 315 32.24 -9.88 12.58
C MET A 315 32.55 -11.02 11.60
N ALA A 316 32.83 -12.22 12.12
CA ALA A 316 33.08 -13.40 11.30
C ALA A 316 31.85 -13.81 10.47
N SER A 317 30.63 -13.66 11.02
CA SER A 317 29.38 -13.93 10.31
C SER A 317 29.16 -12.95 9.15
N VAL A 318 29.31 -11.64 9.42
CA VAL A 318 29.20 -10.58 8.41
C VAL A 318 30.22 -10.78 7.29
N THR A 319 31.47 -11.07 7.63
CA THR A 319 32.54 -11.31 6.66
C THR A 319 32.18 -12.48 5.75
N ARG A 320 31.75 -13.62 6.34
CA ARG A 320 31.34 -14.80 5.57
C ARG A 320 30.15 -14.54 4.65
N HIS A 321 29.19 -13.74 5.10
CA HIS A 321 28.05 -13.35 4.29
C HIS A 321 28.48 -12.53 3.06
N LEU A 322 29.34 -11.52 3.25
CA LEU A 322 29.87 -10.72 2.13
C LEU A 322 30.73 -11.57 1.18
N ASP A 323 31.56 -12.45 1.70
CA ASP A 323 32.39 -13.36 0.90
C ASP A 323 31.53 -14.30 0.04
N ALA A 324 30.40 -14.79 0.58
CA ALA A 324 29.45 -15.62 -0.16
C ALA A 324 28.82 -14.84 -1.33
N LEU A 325 28.39 -13.60 -1.09
CA LEU A 325 27.85 -12.74 -2.15
C LEU A 325 28.86 -12.44 -3.26
N VAL A 326 30.15 -12.32 -2.91
CA VAL A 326 31.22 -12.18 -3.89
C VAL A 326 31.45 -13.48 -4.66
N ALA A 327 31.47 -14.62 -3.97
CA ALA A 327 31.63 -15.94 -4.58
C ALA A 327 30.50 -16.26 -5.57
N ASP A 328 29.27 -15.90 -5.23
CA ASP A 328 28.06 -16.08 -6.05
C ASP A 328 27.93 -15.03 -7.17
N ARG A 329 28.91 -14.11 -7.28
CA ARG A 329 28.92 -13.00 -8.25
C ARG A 329 27.72 -12.06 -8.14
N ILE A 330 27.06 -12.04 -6.99
CA ILE A 330 26.08 -11.01 -6.63
C ILE A 330 26.80 -9.68 -6.42
N LEU A 331 27.94 -9.71 -5.71
CA LEU A 331 28.85 -8.59 -5.60
C LEU A 331 30.05 -8.82 -6.51
N VAL A 332 30.29 -7.91 -7.45
CA VAL A 332 31.47 -8.00 -8.32
C VAL A 332 32.28 -6.71 -8.25
N PRO A 333 33.61 -6.77 -8.41
CA PRO A 333 34.46 -5.60 -8.25
C PRO A 333 34.00 -4.42 -9.11
N ALA A 334 34.09 -3.23 -8.54
CA ALA A 334 33.89 -2.01 -9.29
C ALA A 334 35.00 -1.88 -10.34
N THR A 335 34.62 -1.49 -11.54
CA THR A 335 35.55 -1.15 -12.61
C THR A 335 35.04 0.09 -13.31
N LYS A 336 35.92 0.85 -13.94
CA LYS A 336 35.53 2.03 -14.72
C LYS A 336 34.42 1.73 -15.74
N PRO A 337 34.49 0.67 -16.57
CA PRO A 337 33.41 0.34 -17.50
C PRO A 337 32.05 0.06 -16.83
N ARG A 338 32.04 -0.55 -15.65
CA ARG A 338 30.79 -0.83 -14.90
C ARG A 338 30.19 0.43 -14.30
N ILE A 339 31.02 1.31 -13.74
CA ILE A 339 30.56 2.61 -13.24
C ILE A 339 30.00 3.44 -14.40
N ASP A 340 30.65 3.43 -15.56
CA ASP A 340 30.17 4.12 -16.76
C ASP A 340 28.84 3.52 -17.29
N ALA A 341 28.63 2.20 -17.16
CA ALA A 341 27.37 1.55 -17.50
C ALA A 341 26.23 1.93 -16.54
N TYR A 342 26.51 1.86 -15.25
CA TYR A 342 25.61 2.29 -14.20
C TYR A 342 25.22 3.77 -14.36
N GLU A 343 26.15 4.65 -14.74
CA GLU A 343 25.84 6.06 -14.98
C GLU A 343 24.82 6.26 -16.10
N ARG A 344 24.90 5.50 -17.18
CA ARG A 344 23.92 5.58 -18.27
C ARG A 344 22.53 5.19 -17.78
N GLU A 345 22.42 4.09 -17.04
CA GLU A 345 21.17 3.63 -16.44
C GLU A 345 20.65 4.63 -15.40
N TYR A 346 21.52 5.12 -14.52
CA TYR A 346 21.21 6.14 -13.51
C TYR A 346 20.63 7.41 -14.14
N ILE A 347 21.24 7.94 -15.22
CA ILE A 347 20.75 9.16 -15.88
C ILE A 347 19.34 8.95 -16.45
N ILE A 348 19.08 7.79 -17.06
CA ILE A 348 17.76 7.42 -17.59
C ILE A 348 16.75 7.34 -16.43
N HIS A 349 17.06 6.56 -15.40
CA HIS A 349 16.18 6.35 -14.25
C HIS A 349 15.93 7.63 -13.44
N ASP A 350 16.95 8.44 -13.16
CA ASP A 350 16.81 9.71 -12.45
C ASP A 350 15.97 10.71 -13.24
N THR A 351 16.17 10.79 -14.56
CA THR A 351 15.36 11.63 -15.43
C THR A 351 13.90 11.17 -15.42
N CYS A 352 13.64 9.88 -15.63
CA CYS A 352 12.29 9.30 -15.57
C CYS A 352 11.64 9.52 -14.20
N ARG A 353 12.37 9.30 -13.11
CA ARG A 353 11.90 9.52 -11.72
C ARG A 353 11.53 10.98 -11.48
N LYS A 354 12.38 11.93 -11.89
CA LYS A 354 12.10 13.37 -11.76
C LYS A 354 10.89 13.78 -12.60
N VAL A 355 10.77 13.27 -13.81
CA VAL A 355 9.62 13.51 -14.71
C VAL A 355 8.34 12.91 -14.12
N ALA A 356 8.37 11.65 -13.68
CA ALA A 356 7.26 10.95 -13.03
C ALA A 356 6.80 11.67 -11.76
N LYS A 357 7.74 12.10 -10.90
CA LYS A 357 7.43 12.90 -9.70
C LYS A 357 6.76 14.22 -10.04
N LYS A 358 7.29 14.96 -11.04
CA LYS A 358 6.66 16.22 -11.51
C LYS A 358 5.27 15.97 -12.12
N ARG A 359 5.09 14.87 -12.86
CA ARG A 359 3.80 14.47 -13.43
C ARG A 359 2.79 14.09 -12.35
N ALA A 360 3.17 13.26 -11.37
CA ALA A 360 2.32 12.93 -10.23
C ALA A 360 1.90 14.17 -9.45
N GLN A 361 2.84 15.11 -9.22
CA GLN A 361 2.53 16.39 -8.60
C GLN A 361 1.59 17.26 -9.46
N LYS A 362 1.77 17.28 -10.79
CA LYS A 362 0.87 18.01 -11.70
C LYS A 362 -0.52 17.36 -11.75
N ALA A 363 -0.62 16.05 -11.86
CA ALA A 363 -1.87 15.29 -11.83
C ALA A 363 -2.61 15.49 -10.51
N SER A 364 -1.90 15.56 -9.37
CA SER A 364 -2.52 15.88 -8.07
C SER A 364 -3.06 17.31 -7.95
N ARG A 365 -2.65 18.23 -8.84
CA ARG A 365 -3.03 19.65 -8.82
C ARG A 365 -3.98 20.05 -9.95
N THR A 366 -4.14 19.21 -10.96
CA THR A 366 -4.94 19.53 -12.14
C THR A 366 -6.30 18.88 -11.99
N GLU A 367 -7.37 19.67 -11.94
CA GLU A 367 -8.73 19.14 -12.03
C GLU A 367 -9.04 18.86 -13.52
N GLY A 368 -9.33 17.60 -13.84
CA GLY A 368 -9.75 17.17 -15.18
C GLY A 368 -8.83 16.15 -15.85
N PRO A 369 -9.20 15.69 -17.05
CA PRO A 369 -8.45 14.64 -17.76
C PRO A 369 -7.07 15.11 -18.22
N ASP A 370 -6.06 14.25 -18.06
CA ASP A 370 -4.68 14.45 -18.52
C ASP A 370 -4.30 13.34 -19.49
N PHE A 371 -4.11 13.68 -20.77
CA PHE A 371 -3.78 12.72 -21.82
C PHE A 371 -2.28 12.48 -22.01
N THR A 372 -1.42 13.14 -21.22
CA THR A 372 0.03 13.10 -21.41
C THR A 372 0.60 11.68 -21.32
N ILE A 373 0.11 10.86 -20.39
CA ILE A 373 0.57 9.48 -20.21
C ILE A 373 0.27 8.64 -21.46
N LEU A 374 -0.96 8.74 -21.96
CA LEU A 374 -1.36 8.01 -23.17
C LEU A 374 -0.64 8.52 -24.43
N ALA A 375 -0.35 9.82 -24.50
CA ALA A 375 0.43 10.38 -25.61
C ALA A 375 1.86 9.81 -25.64
N ASP A 376 2.52 9.70 -24.49
CA ASP A 376 3.86 9.10 -24.41
C ASP A 376 3.83 7.60 -24.74
N LEU A 377 2.84 6.87 -24.22
CA LEU A 377 2.65 5.46 -24.55
C LEU A 377 2.39 5.26 -26.03
N LEU A 378 1.67 6.18 -26.68
CA LEU A 378 1.44 6.14 -28.12
C LEU A 378 2.74 6.37 -28.90
N GLU A 379 3.60 7.30 -28.48
CA GLU A 379 4.91 7.49 -29.11
C GLU A 379 5.82 6.26 -28.93
N LEU A 380 5.82 5.66 -27.74
CA LEU A 380 6.51 4.39 -27.51
C LEU A 380 5.97 3.29 -28.42
N MET A 381 4.65 3.15 -28.52
CA MET A 381 3.99 2.17 -29.38
C MET A 381 4.31 2.41 -30.87
N LYS A 382 4.47 3.67 -31.30
CA LYS A 382 4.89 4.00 -32.68
C LYS A 382 6.34 3.66 -32.96
N SER A 383 7.20 3.71 -31.94
CA SER A 383 8.62 3.33 -32.03
C SER A 383 8.88 1.84 -31.88
N ASP A 384 7.88 1.06 -31.51
CA ASP A 384 7.97 -0.39 -31.36
C ASP A 384 7.80 -1.08 -32.72
N ASP A 385 8.87 -1.71 -33.22
CA ASP A 385 8.88 -2.43 -34.50
C ASP A 385 8.38 -3.89 -34.38
N SER A 386 7.97 -4.32 -33.18
CA SER A 386 7.44 -5.66 -32.93
C SER A 386 5.99 -5.83 -33.42
N ALA A 387 5.44 -7.04 -33.24
CA ALA A 387 4.02 -7.31 -33.48
C ALA A 387 3.07 -6.48 -32.60
N HIS A 388 3.56 -5.95 -31.47
CA HIS A 388 2.79 -5.11 -30.54
C HIS A 388 2.80 -3.62 -30.93
N GLY A 389 3.66 -3.24 -31.87
CA GLY A 389 3.80 -1.88 -32.38
C GLY A 389 2.56 -1.32 -33.08
N PHE A 390 2.46 0.02 -33.12
CA PHE A 390 1.28 0.74 -33.60
C PHE A 390 0.95 0.40 -35.06
N THR A 391 1.95 0.35 -35.93
CA THR A 391 1.75 0.04 -37.35
C THR A 391 1.26 -1.39 -37.58
N ALA A 392 1.85 -2.36 -36.88
CA ALA A 392 1.45 -3.77 -36.94
C ALA A 392 0.02 -3.95 -36.42
N GLN A 393 -0.29 -3.39 -35.25
CA GLN A 393 -1.61 -3.45 -34.63
C GLN A 393 -2.68 -2.75 -35.49
N LYS A 394 -2.41 -1.55 -36.00
CA LYS A 394 -3.32 -0.82 -36.91
C LYS A 394 -3.67 -1.67 -38.14
N THR A 395 -2.67 -2.28 -38.77
CA THR A 395 -2.87 -3.09 -39.98
C THR A 395 -3.64 -4.38 -39.69
N GLY A 396 -3.22 -5.13 -38.65
CA GLY A 396 -3.85 -6.40 -38.26
C GLY A 396 -5.30 -6.20 -37.82
N ARG A 397 -5.54 -5.26 -36.90
CA ARG A 397 -6.89 -4.97 -36.36
C ARG A 397 -7.84 -4.47 -37.44
N LYS A 398 -7.39 -3.65 -38.39
CA LYS A 398 -8.21 -3.23 -39.55
C LYS A 398 -8.59 -4.41 -40.47
N GLY A 399 -7.70 -5.40 -40.62
CA GLY A 399 -7.99 -6.65 -41.31
C GLY A 399 -9.06 -7.46 -40.58
N ASN A 400 -8.90 -7.62 -39.27
CA ASN A 400 -9.81 -8.38 -38.41
C ASN A 400 -11.21 -7.74 -38.34
N LEU A 401 -11.30 -6.42 -38.21
CA LEU A 401 -12.56 -5.68 -38.19
C LEU A 401 -13.39 -5.92 -39.45
N ARG A 402 -12.76 -5.86 -40.64
CA ARG A 402 -13.44 -6.14 -41.92
C ARG A 402 -13.98 -7.56 -41.97
N GLN A 403 -13.21 -8.53 -41.49
CA GLN A 403 -13.64 -9.92 -41.44
C GLN A 403 -14.75 -10.14 -40.42
N ALA A 404 -14.66 -9.54 -39.23
CA ALA A 404 -15.64 -9.65 -38.17
C ALA A 404 -17.00 -9.11 -38.63
N ARG A 405 -17.03 -7.95 -39.30
CA ARG A 405 -18.25 -7.38 -39.88
C ARG A 405 -18.91 -8.33 -40.90
N ARG A 406 -18.11 -8.96 -41.76
CA ARG A 406 -18.61 -9.97 -42.71
C ARG A 406 -19.19 -11.19 -41.98
N ARG A 407 -18.49 -11.69 -40.95
CA ARG A 407 -18.93 -12.84 -40.15
C ARG A 407 -20.23 -12.54 -39.39
N LEU A 408 -20.39 -11.33 -38.85
CA LEU A 408 -21.64 -10.91 -38.21
C LEU A 408 -22.82 -10.91 -39.21
N ALA A 409 -22.61 -10.41 -40.43
CA ALA A 409 -23.64 -10.46 -41.49
C ALA A 409 -23.98 -11.90 -41.90
N GLU A 410 -22.98 -12.78 -42.05
CA GLU A 410 -23.19 -14.21 -42.34
C GLU A 410 -23.96 -14.91 -41.22
N LEU A 411 -23.66 -14.61 -39.95
CA LEU A 411 -24.35 -15.15 -38.79
C LEU A 411 -25.81 -14.68 -38.75
N ALA A 412 -26.07 -13.39 -38.99
CA ALA A 412 -27.42 -12.83 -39.02
C ALA A 412 -28.31 -13.43 -40.12
N ALA A 413 -27.70 -13.89 -41.22
CA ALA A 413 -28.40 -14.52 -42.34
C ALA A 413 -28.63 -16.04 -42.17
N LEU A 414 -28.22 -16.66 -41.05
CA LEU A 414 -28.43 -18.08 -40.80
C LEU A 414 -29.93 -18.40 -40.68
N SER A 415 -30.40 -19.35 -41.49
CA SER A 415 -31.77 -19.88 -41.44
C SER A 415 -31.95 -20.91 -40.30
N SER A 416 -33.09 -21.61 -40.25
CA SER A 416 -33.50 -22.55 -39.20
C SER A 416 -32.48 -23.66 -38.83
N ASN A 417 -31.45 -23.88 -39.65
CA ASN A 417 -30.30 -24.77 -39.36
C ASN A 417 -29.16 -24.12 -38.56
N ALA A 418 -29.37 -22.92 -37.98
CA ALA A 418 -28.36 -22.17 -37.23
C ALA A 418 -27.62 -23.02 -36.17
N ARG A 419 -28.26 -24.00 -35.52
CA ARG A 419 -27.62 -24.84 -34.49
C ARG A 419 -26.42 -25.65 -34.99
N ARG A 420 -26.38 -26.07 -36.25
CA ARG A 420 -25.31 -26.92 -36.78
C ARG A 420 -24.05 -26.11 -37.13
N ASP A 421 -24.22 -24.98 -37.81
CA ASP A 421 -23.09 -24.23 -38.38
C ASP A 421 -22.61 -23.10 -37.46
N PHE A 422 -23.45 -22.65 -36.51
CA PHE A 422 -23.15 -21.52 -35.63
C PHE A 422 -21.88 -21.69 -34.80
N PRO A 423 -21.60 -22.82 -34.11
CA PRO A 423 -20.43 -22.92 -33.24
C PRO A 423 -19.12 -22.65 -33.97
N SER A 424 -18.95 -23.20 -35.18
CA SER A 424 -17.76 -22.99 -36.01
C SER A 424 -17.62 -21.54 -36.49
N LYS A 425 -18.73 -20.92 -36.92
CA LYS A 425 -18.76 -19.53 -37.40
C LYS A 425 -18.56 -18.54 -36.26
N TYR A 426 -19.09 -18.84 -35.09
CA TYR A 426 -18.94 -18.04 -33.89
C TYR A 426 -17.50 -18.12 -33.34
N ASP A 427 -16.89 -19.30 -33.30
CA ASP A 427 -15.48 -19.44 -32.89
C ASP A 427 -14.55 -18.65 -33.82
N ALA A 428 -14.79 -18.72 -35.14
CA ALA A 428 -14.07 -17.91 -36.12
C ALA A 428 -14.29 -16.40 -35.96
N LEU A 429 -15.47 -15.95 -35.52
CA LEU A 429 -15.73 -14.55 -35.19
C LEU A 429 -14.94 -14.12 -33.95
N ILE A 430 -14.95 -14.94 -32.89
CA ILE A 430 -14.28 -14.63 -31.63
C ILE A 430 -12.76 -14.53 -31.82
N GLY A 431 -12.16 -15.36 -32.67
CA GLY A 431 -10.74 -15.27 -33.02
C GLY A 431 -10.34 -13.97 -33.76
N LEU A 432 -11.31 -13.18 -34.23
CA LEU A 432 -11.07 -11.87 -34.85
C LEU A 432 -11.16 -10.72 -33.84
N PHE A 433 -11.71 -10.94 -32.65
CA PHE A 433 -11.78 -9.93 -31.60
C PHE A 433 -10.48 -9.96 -30.79
N HIS A 434 -9.94 -8.78 -30.49
CA HIS A 434 -8.67 -8.64 -29.78
C HIS A 434 -8.87 -8.70 -28.25
N SER A 435 -9.69 -9.65 -27.79
CA SER A 435 -10.09 -9.76 -26.39
C SER A 435 -10.06 -11.22 -25.90
N GLY A 436 -8.96 -11.58 -25.24
CA GLY A 436 -8.72 -12.95 -24.74
C GLY A 436 -9.80 -13.44 -23.76
N GLY A 437 -10.45 -12.52 -23.04
CA GLY A 437 -11.53 -12.83 -22.10
C GLY A 437 -12.77 -13.47 -22.75
N LEU A 438 -12.97 -13.30 -24.06
CA LEU A 438 -14.10 -13.89 -24.77
C LEU A 438 -13.98 -15.40 -24.98
N HIS A 439 -12.75 -15.93 -25.05
CA HIS A 439 -12.54 -17.38 -25.21
C HIS A 439 -13.07 -18.18 -24.01
N ARG A 440 -13.07 -17.59 -22.80
CA ARG A 440 -13.55 -18.24 -21.57
C ARG A 440 -15.07 -18.45 -21.56
N GLY A 441 -15.83 -17.62 -22.27
CA GLY A 441 -17.30 -17.65 -22.30
C GLY A 441 -17.91 -18.27 -23.57
N LYS A 442 -17.08 -18.59 -24.58
CA LYS A 442 -17.55 -18.90 -25.94
C LYS A 442 -18.52 -20.09 -26.01
N SER A 443 -18.29 -21.14 -25.22
CA SER A 443 -19.12 -22.34 -25.22
C SER A 443 -20.54 -22.08 -24.72
N ARG A 444 -20.74 -21.08 -23.84
CA ARG A 444 -22.07 -20.71 -23.34
C ARG A 444 -22.88 -20.02 -24.42
N ILE A 445 -22.28 -19.08 -25.15
CA ILE A 445 -22.94 -18.39 -26.28
C ILE A 445 -23.24 -19.36 -27.43
N ALA A 446 -22.34 -20.32 -27.69
CA ALA A 446 -22.53 -21.36 -28.70
C ALA A 446 -23.82 -22.18 -28.52
N ASN A 447 -24.33 -22.27 -27.29
CA ASN A 447 -25.58 -22.98 -26.97
C ASN A 447 -26.85 -22.13 -27.22
N HIS A 448 -26.72 -20.84 -27.54
CA HIS A 448 -27.84 -19.92 -27.79
C HIS A 448 -27.81 -19.30 -29.19
N PRO A 449 -27.68 -20.09 -30.28
CA PRO A 449 -27.49 -19.56 -31.64
C PRO A 449 -28.65 -18.68 -32.09
N GLY A 450 -29.90 -19.06 -31.81
CA GLY A 450 -31.08 -18.28 -32.22
C GLY A 450 -31.12 -16.89 -31.60
N GLN A 451 -30.75 -16.75 -30.32
CA GLN A 451 -30.70 -15.45 -29.64
C GLN A 451 -29.58 -14.57 -30.20
N PHE A 452 -28.40 -15.14 -30.47
CA PHE A 452 -27.30 -14.39 -31.07
C PHE A 452 -27.66 -13.90 -32.47
N VAL A 453 -28.21 -14.77 -33.33
CA VAL A 453 -28.64 -14.43 -34.69
C VAL A 453 -29.69 -13.32 -34.66
N ALA A 454 -30.70 -13.43 -33.78
CA ALA A 454 -31.72 -12.41 -33.60
C ALA A 454 -31.14 -11.07 -33.12
N ALA A 455 -30.17 -11.09 -32.20
CA ALA A 455 -29.53 -9.89 -31.69
C ALA A 455 -28.76 -9.12 -32.77
N VAL A 456 -27.97 -9.82 -33.59
CA VAL A 456 -27.19 -9.21 -34.67
C VAL A 456 -28.12 -8.72 -35.78
N ALA A 457 -29.16 -9.49 -36.13
CA ALA A 457 -30.16 -9.07 -37.11
C ALA A 457 -30.91 -7.80 -36.67
N ASP A 458 -31.36 -7.72 -35.41
CA ASP A 458 -32.07 -6.55 -34.86
C ASP A 458 -31.20 -5.28 -34.85
N ILE A 459 -29.89 -5.41 -34.61
CA ILE A 459 -28.97 -4.28 -34.76
C ILE A 459 -28.80 -3.90 -36.23
N LEU A 460 -28.58 -4.86 -37.13
CA LEU A 460 -28.30 -4.59 -38.55
C LEU A 460 -29.48 -3.93 -39.27
N ASP A 461 -30.72 -4.22 -38.84
CA ASP A 461 -31.95 -3.67 -39.43
C ASP A 461 -32.19 -2.21 -39.00
N ARG A 462 -31.58 -1.77 -37.89
CA ARG A 462 -31.71 -0.43 -37.34
C ARG A 462 -30.59 0.48 -37.83
N ARG A 463 -30.95 1.66 -38.34
CA ARG A 463 -29.98 2.67 -38.79
C ARG A 463 -29.73 3.72 -37.71
N ASN A 464 -28.52 4.27 -37.69
CA ASN A 464 -28.13 5.45 -36.91
C ASN A 464 -28.30 5.38 -35.38
N LEU A 465 -28.43 4.19 -34.78
CA LEU A 465 -28.55 4.02 -33.32
C LEU A 465 -27.41 4.67 -32.55
N SER A 466 -27.74 5.51 -31.56
CA SER A 466 -26.78 6.02 -30.58
C SER A 466 -26.12 4.87 -29.77
N PRO A 467 -24.97 5.11 -29.13
CA PRO A 467 -24.34 4.13 -28.23
C PRO A 467 -25.30 3.56 -27.18
N ALA A 468 -26.14 4.38 -26.56
CA ALA A 468 -27.12 3.93 -25.57
C ALA A 468 -28.18 3.01 -26.19
N GLU A 469 -28.74 3.38 -27.35
CA GLU A 469 -29.79 2.60 -28.02
C GLU A 469 -29.26 1.26 -28.54
N ALA A 470 -28.09 1.27 -29.18
CA ALA A 470 -27.45 0.06 -29.70
C ALA A 470 -27.07 -0.90 -28.56
N PHE A 471 -26.54 -0.37 -27.46
CA PHE A 471 -26.25 -1.16 -26.27
C PHE A 471 -27.52 -1.74 -25.65
N THR A 472 -28.59 -0.95 -25.54
CA THR A 472 -29.90 -1.41 -25.02
C THR A 472 -30.45 -2.59 -25.83
N VAL A 473 -30.36 -2.52 -27.17
CA VAL A 473 -30.80 -3.61 -28.05
C VAL A 473 -30.05 -4.90 -27.73
N LEU A 474 -28.72 -4.88 -27.71
CA LEU A 474 -27.93 -6.08 -27.45
C LEU A 474 -28.07 -6.55 -26.00
N HIS A 475 -28.09 -5.64 -25.03
CA HIS A 475 -28.24 -5.97 -23.60
C HIS A 475 -29.54 -6.72 -23.34
N ARG A 476 -30.65 -6.30 -23.96
CA ARG A 476 -31.93 -7.00 -23.90
C ARG A 476 -31.86 -8.42 -24.47
N HIS A 477 -31.26 -8.63 -25.64
CA HIS A 477 -31.15 -9.96 -26.25
C HIS A 477 -30.25 -10.90 -25.44
N PHE A 478 -29.16 -10.37 -24.90
CA PHE A 478 -28.16 -11.15 -24.16
C PHE A 478 -28.39 -11.17 -22.65
N GLY A 479 -29.43 -10.50 -22.14
CA GLY A 479 -29.68 -10.32 -20.71
C GLY A 479 -29.67 -11.63 -19.93
N ALA A 480 -30.39 -12.64 -20.44
CA ALA A 480 -30.54 -13.96 -19.83
C ALA A 480 -29.37 -14.93 -20.09
N ILE A 481 -28.39 -14.57 -20.95
CA ILE A 481 -27.28 -15.47 -21.28
C ILE A 481 -26.10 -15.21 -20.34
N THR A 482 -25.83 -16.18 -19.47
CA THR A 482 -24.66 -16.16 -18.59
C THR A 482 -23.38 -16.31 -19.40
N GLY A 483 -22.47 -15.35 -19.31
CA GLY A 483 -21.23 -15.28 -20.10
C GLY A 483 -21.29 -14.35 -21.32
N ALA A 484 -22.48 -13.84 -21.69
CA ALA A 484 -22.62 -12.72 -22.63
C ALA A 484 -22.35 -11.39 -21.92
N GLY A 485 -21.09 -11.14 -21.58
CA GLY A 485 -20.67 -9.94 -20.85
C GLY A 485 -20.62 -8.67 -21.71
N ILE A 486 -20.39 -7.52 -21.06
CA ILE A 486 -20.26 -6.21 -21.71
C ILE A 486 -19.22 -6.23 -22.83
N ASN A 487 -18.12 -6.94 -22.61
CA ASN A 487 -17.07 -7.13 -23.61
C ASN A 487 -17.61 -7.67 -24.94
N LEU A 488 -18.42 -8.75 -24.92
CA LEU A 488 -18.99 -9.31 -26.16
C LEU A 488 -19.94 -8.32 -26.84
N LEU A 489 -20.79 -7.65 -26.07
CA LEU A 489 -21.77 -6.70 -26.60
C LEU A 489 -21.06 -5.55 -27.32
N THR A 490 -20.05 -4.97 -26.66
CA THR A 490 -19.32 -3.82 -27.19
C THR A 490 -18.39 -4.19 -28.34
N GLU A 491 -17.83 -5.40 -28.37
CA GLU A 491 -17.09 -5.94 -29.52
C GLU A 491 -17.98 -6.15 -30.75
N ILE A 492 -19.22 -6.64 -30.58
CA ILE A 492 -20.19 -6.73 -31.69
C ILE A 492 -20.49 -5.34 -32.24
N LEU A 493 -20.78 -4.37 -31.37
CA LEU A 493 -21.05 -2.99 -31.79
C LEU A 493 -19.84 -2.36 -32.49
N HIS A 494 -18.65 -2.51 -31.91
CA HIS A 494 -17.40 -2.01 -32.46
C HIS A 494 -17.11 -2.60 -33.84
N ALA A 495 -17.33 -3.90 -34.04
CA ALA A 495 -17.16 -4.55 -35.33
C ALA A 495 -18.12 -4.02 -36.42
N LEU A 496 -19.29 -3.54 -36.02
CA LEU A 496 -20.28 -2.95 -36.93
C LEU A 496 -19.94 -1.50 -37.28
N ASP A 497 -19.51 -0.70 -36.30
CA ASP A 497 -19.10 0.69 -36.48
C ASP A 497 -18.08 1.15 -35.40
N ASN A 498 -16.80 0.98 -35.73
CA ASN A 498 -15.68 1.31 -34.86
C ASN A 498 -15.40 2.82 -34.72
N LYS A 499 -16.17 3.68 -35.39
CA LYS A 499 -16.11 5.14 -35.19
C LYS A 499 -17.15 5.62 -34.19
N ARG A 500 -18.14 4.79 -33.87
CA ARG A 500 -19.25 5.14 -32.98
C ARG A 500 -19.24 4.38 -31.68
N PHE A 501 -18.75 3.14 -31.69
CA PHE A 501 -18.82 2.23 -30.55
C PHE A 501 -17.41 1.84 -30.11
N ALA A 502 -17.01 2.29 -28.92
CA ALA A 502 -15.76 1.90 -28.30
C ALA A 502 -15.92 0.54 -27.61
N VAL A 503 -14.89 -0.30 -27.64
CA VAL A 503 -14.88 -1.55 -26.87
C VAL A 503 -14.80 -1.20 -25.38
N MET A 504 -15.63 -1.84 -24.54
CA MET A 504 -15.59 -1.66 -23.10
C MET A 504 -15.27 -3.00 -22.41
N ASN A 505 -14.01 -3.12 -22.01
CA ASN A 505 -13.48 -4.23 -21.22
C ASN A 505 -12.52 -3.68 -20.16
N GLN A 506 -11.89 -4.55 -19.37
CA GLN A 506 -10.98 -4.12 -18.31
C GLN A 506 -9.80 -3.29 -18.85
N ASN A 507 -9.13 -3.76 -19.91
CA ASN A 507 -8.01 -3.06 -20.54
C ASN A 507 -8.43 -1.66 -20.99
N ALA A 508 -9.60 -1.54 -21.61
CA ALA A 508 -10.11 -0.29 -22.14
C ALA A 508 -10.58 0.69 -21.04
N VAL A 509 -11.03 0.19 -19.88
CA VAL A 509 -11.33 1.03 -18.70
C VAL A 509 -10.05 1.48 -17.99
N SER A 510 -9.06 0.58 -17.82
CA SER A 510 -7.74 0.93 -17.27
C SER A 510 -7.05 1.99 -18.13
N GLY A 511 -7.05 1.82 -19.45
CA GLY A 511 -6.48 2.81 -20.37
C GLY A 511 -7.18 4.17 -20.28
N LEU A 512 -8.50 4.21 -20.07
CA LEU A 512 -9.23 5.45 -19.86
C LEU A 512 -8.93 6.09 -18.48
N ALA A 513 -8.64 5.28 -17.47
CA ALA A 513 -8.21 5.75 -16.15
C ALA A 513 -6.83 6.43 -16.18
N LEU A 514 -5.93 6.02 -17.10
CA LEU A 514 -4.66 6.70 -17.37
C LEU A 514 -4.86 8.11 -17.94
N ALA A 515 -6.02 8.38 -18.56
CA ALA A 515 -6.42 9.72 -18.98
C ALA A 515 -7.01 10.58 -17.84
N GLY A 516 -7.02 10.06 -16.60
CA GLY A 516 -7.68 10.71 -15.45
C GLY A 516 -9.19 10.52 -15.40
N ILE A 517 -9.77 9.70 -16.28
CA ILE A 517 -11.22 9.48 -16.37
C ILE A 517 -11.57 8.16 -15.66
N ARG A 518 -12.07 8.25 -14.42
CA ARG A 518 -12.23 7.10 -13.50
C ARG A 518 -13.67 6.74 -13.15
N ASP A 519 -14.64 7.29 -13.87
CA ASP A 519 -16.08 7.12 -13.57
C ASP A 519 -16.65 5.72 -13.89
N TYR A 520 -15.83 4.79 -14.36
CA TYR A 520 -16.26 3.49 -14.89
C TYR A 520 -15.75 2.33 -14.05
N PRO A 521 -16.56 1.25 -13.89
CA PRO A 521 -16.15 0.10 -13.12
C PRO A 521 -14.96 -0.60 -13.78
N LEU A 522 -13.89 -0.86 -13.02
CA LEU A 522 -12.69 -1.58 -13.50
C LEU A 522 -13.03 -2.94 -14.13
N HIS A 523 -14.08 -3.60 -13.62
CA HIS A 523 -14.66 -4.83 -14.17
C HIS A 523 -16.08 -4.57 -14.71
N PRO A 524 -16.23 -4.22 -16.00
CA PRO A 524 -17.53 -4.00 -16.62
C PRO A 524 -18.37 -5.28 -16.68
N THR A 525 -19.56 -5.23 -16.09
CA THR A 525 -20.56 -6.32 -16.08
C THR A 525 -21.93 -5.80 -16.50
N LYS A 526 -22.85 -6.73 -16.83
CA LYS A 526 -24.23 -6.36 -17.20
C LYS A 526 -25.00 -5.71 -16.04
N GLN A 527 -24.53 -5.88 -14.80
CA GLN A 527 -25.13 -5.36 -13.59
C GLN A 527 -24.67 -3.93 -13.26
N ASN A 528 -23.42 -3.57 -13.59
CA ASN A 528 -22.82 -2.29 -13.20
C ASN A 528 -22.60 -1.31 -14.38
N VAL A 529 -22.95 -1.71 -15.61
CA VAL A 529 -22.92 -0.83 -16.79
C VAL A 529 -24.33 -0.66 -17.36
N SER A 530 -24.85 0.57 -17.29
CA SER A 530 -26.08 0.96 -17.99
C SER A 530 -25.81 1.44 -19.41
N ALA A 531 -26.87 1.58 -20.22
CA ALA A 531 -26.79 2.14 -21.56
C ALA A 531 -26.25 3.58 -21.56
N GLU A 532 -26.65 4.39 -20.58
CA GLU A 532 -26.18 5.76 -20.40
C GLU A 532 -24.71 5.80 -19.98
N SER A 533 -24.28 4.87 -19.11
CA SER A 533 -22.88 4.72 -18.72
C SER A 533 -22.00 4.38 -19.92
N TYR A 534 -22.43 3.40 -20.75
CA TYR A 534 -21.71 3.03 -21.97
C TYR A 534 -21.68 4.16 -23.01
N ALA A 535 -22.77 4.94 -23.16
CA ALA A 535 -22.77 6.09 -24.06
C ALA A 535 -21.81 7.19 -23.59
N ARG A 536 -21.77 7.45 -22.29
CA ARG A 536 -20.78 8.37 -21.69
C ARG A 536 -19.36 7.86 -21.91
N TYR A 537 -19.14 6.55 -21.73
CA TYR A 537 -17.84 5.89 -21.98
C TYR A 537 -17.38 6.12 -23.42
N CYS A 538 -18.25 5.90 -24.41
CA CYS A 538 -17.93 6.18 -25.81
C CYS A 538 -17.59 7.67 -26.04
N GLY A 539 -18.29 8.59 -25.36
CA GLY A 539 -17.98 10.02 -25.41
C GLY A 539 -16.61 10.37 -24.84
N HIS A 540 -16.27 9.84 -23.65
CA HIS A 540 -14.95 10.03 -23.03
C HIS A 540 -13.83 9.38 -23.87
N ALA A 541 -14.05 8.17 -24.38
CA ALA A 541 -13.13 7.52 -25.30
C ALA A 541 -12.90 8.35 -26.57
N ASP A 542 -13.96 8.99 -27.11
CA ASP A 542 -13.82 9.84 -28.30
C ASP A 542 -13.01 11.10 -28.02
N THR A 543 -13.17 11.68 -26.82
CA THR A 543 -12.33 12.80 -26.37
C THR A 543 -10.85 12.40 -26.33
N VAL A 544 -10.52 11.23 -25.78
CA VAL A 544 -9.15 10.70 -25.78
C VAL A 544 -8.65 10.47 -27.20
N ARG A 545 -9.43 9.75 -28.02
CA ARG A 545 -9.11 9.44 -29.43
C ARG A 545 -8.75 10.70 -30.22
N ARG A 546 -9.60 11.74 -30.13
CA ARG A 546 -9.39 13.02 -30.83
C ARG A 546 -8.17 13.76 -30.29
N SER A 547 -7.97 13.77 -28.98
CA SER A 547 -6.84 14.44 -28.33
C SER A 547 -5.50 13.81 -28.73
N LEU A 548 -5.49 12.50 -28.98
CA LEU A 548 -4.30 11.75 -29.41
C LEU A 548 -4.16 11.66 -30.95
N GLY A 549 -5.10 12.22 -31.72
CA GLY A 549 -5.05 12.19 -33.18
C GLY A 549 -5.25 10.81 -33.81
N LEU A 550 -5.97 9.90 -33.13
CA LEU A 550 -6.25 8.55 -33.61
C LEU A 550 -7.46 8.52 -34.57
N ASP A 551 -7.43 7.67 -35.59
CA ASP A 551 -8.42 7.65 -36.68
C ASP A 551 -9.80 7.13 -36.23
N ASP A 552 -9.82 6.12 -35.36
CA ASP A 552 -11.03 5.44 -34.89
C ASP A 552 -10.81 4.76 -33.52
N PHE A 553 -11.84 4.11 -32.97
CA PHE A 553 -11.72 3.42 -31.69
C PHE A 553 -10.87 2.15 -31.77
N THR A 554 -10.58 1.62 -32.96
CA THR A 554 -9.75 0.42 -33.10
C THR A 554 -8.30 0.74 -32.78
N GLU A 555 -7.82 1.93 -33.18
CA GLU A 555 -6.50 2.44 -32.79
C GLU A 555 -6.44 2.78 -31.31
N LEU A 556 -7.49 3.36 -30.75
CA LEU A 556 -7.55 3.65 -29.31
C LEU A 556 -7.53 2.37 -28.48
N ASP A 557 -8.32 1.36 -28.86
CA ASP A 557 -8.31 0.06 -28.18
C ASP A 557 -6.94 -0.64 -28.29
N ALA A 558 -6.23 -0.46 -29.42
CA ALA A 558 -4.86 -0.96 -29.56
C ALA A 558 -3.90 -0.30 -28.54
N LEU A 559 -3.99 1.01 -28.37
CA LEU A 559 -3.20 1.75 -27.38
C LEU A 559 -3.55 1.32 -25.94
N PHE A 560 -4.83 1.17 -25.62
CA PHE A 560 -5.25 0.70 -24.30
C PHE A 560 -4.76 -0.72 -24.00
N ASN A 561 -4.79 -1.62 -24.98
CA ASN A 561 -4.19 -2.95 -24.83
C ASN A 561 -2.67 -2.87 -24.65
N TYR A 562 -1.98 -2.03 -25.42
CA TYR A 562 -0.53 -1.86 -25.30
C TYR A 562 -0.10 -1.37 -23.92
N ALA A 563 -0.85 -0.41 -23.37
CA ALA A 563 -0.65 0.08 -22.00
C ALA A 563 -0.84 -1.02 -20.96
N TYR A 564 -1.90 -1.81 -21.09
CA TYR A 564 -2.26 -2.86 -20.14
C TYR A 564 -1.25 -4.01 -20.09
N TRP A 565 -0.73 -4.46 -21.25
CA TRP A 565 0.17 -5.60 -21.31
C TRP A 565 1.64 -5.27 -20.97
N ARG A 566 2.09 -4.02 -21.17
CA ARG A 566 3.43 -3.62 -20.73
C ARG A 566 3.58 -3.58 -19.21
N GLU A 567 2.53 -3.19 -18.49
CA GLU A 567 2.51 -3.31 -17.02
C GLU A 567 2.72 -4.77 -16.56
N THR A 568 2.20 -5.74 -17.31
CA THR A 568 2.34 -7.17 -16.97
C THR A 568 3.66 -7.82 -17.43
N GLU A 569 4.25 -7.38 -18.54
CA GLU A 569 5.53 -7.92 -19.03
C GLU A 569 6.75 -7.40 -18.25
N GLU A 570 6.70 -6.16 -17.74
CA GLU A 570 7.73 -5.63 -16.83
C GLU A 570 7.72 -6.36 -15.47
N ASP A 571 6.55 -6.84 -15.03
CA ASP A 571 6.39 -7.66 -13.82
C ASP A 571 6.89 -9.10 -14.00
N GLU A 572 6.72 -9.71 -15.19
CA GLU A 572 7.22 -11.07 -15.48
C GLU A 572 8.74 -11.13 -15.73
N ALA A 573 9.36 -10.04 -16.23
CA ALA A 573 10.81 -9.95 -16.38
C ALA A 573 11.55 -9.69 -15.05
N ALA A 574 10.82 -9.31 -14.00
CA ALA A 574 11.32 -9.05 -12.65
C ALA A 574 11.16 -10.26 -11.68
N THR A 575 10.63 -11.38 -12.16
CA THR A 575 10.56 -12.69 -11.47
C THR A 575 11.48 -13.71 -12.11
#